data_AF-A0A0R2UYM5-F1
#
_entry.id   AF-A0A0R2UYM5-F1
#
_cell.length_a   1.000
_cell.length_b   1.000
_cell.length_c   1.000
_cell.angle_alpha   90.00
_cell.angle_beta   90.00
_cell.angle_gamma   90.00
#
_symmetry.space_group_name_H-M   'P 1'
#
loop_
_entity.id
_entity.type
_entity.pdbx_description
1 polymer ?
#
loop_
_entity_poly.entity_id
_entity_poly.type
_entity_poly.pdbx_seq_one_letter_code
_entity_poly.pdbx_strand_id
1 'polypeptide(L)' 'IYLTKILTSKSLPEIGREFSNRDHTTIIHSVKTIEKLKEKDPEMTNNINNLKNQILYNNENEI' A
#
# COMPACT_ATOMS: atom_id res chain seq x y z
N ILE A 1 2.30 -3.56 1.58
CA ILE A 1 1.13 -4.24 0.97
C ILE A 1 0.10 -3.25 0.44
N TYR A 2 -0.59 -2.47 1.30
CA TYR A 2 -1.64 -1.54 0.86
C TYR A 2 -1.16 -0.56 -0.23
N LEU A 3 -0.08 0.19 0.04
CA LEU A 3 0.49 1.12 -0.93
C LEU A 3 0.90 0.43 -2.23
N THR A 4 1.42 -0.80 -2.20
CA THR A 4 1.71 -1.57 -3.41
C THR A 4 0.46 -1.79 -4.26
N LYS A 5 -0.69 -2.07 -3.63
CA LYS A 5 -1.94 -2.25 -4.37
C LYS A 5 -2.47 -0.95 -4.99
N ILE A 6 -2.22 0.19 -4.35
CA ILE A 6 -2.66 1.51 -4.83
C ILE A 6 -1.71 2.11 -5.87
N LEU A 7 -0.40 1.88 -5.71
CA LEU A 7 0.65 2.48 -6.53
C LEU A 7 1.05 1.63 -7.74
N THR A 8 0.58 0.39 -7.85
CA THR A 8 0.93 -0.50 -8.96
C THR A 8 -0.30 -1.16 -9.57
N SER A 9 -0.19 -1.57 -10.84
CA SER A 9 -1.20 -2.34 -11.55
C SER A 9 -1.19 -3.85 -11.21
N LYS A 10 -0.34 -4.30 -10.28
CA LYS A 10 -0.24 -5.72 -9.90
C LYS A 10 -1.57 -6.24 -9.35
N SER A 11 -1.89 -7.48 -9.72
CA SER A 11 -3.03 -8.24 -9.22
C SER A 11 -2.81 -8.69 -7.77
N LEU A 12 -3.89 -9.04 -7.07
CA LEU A 12 -3.79 -9.53 -5.67
C LEU A 12 -2.93 -10.80 -5.54
N PRO A 13 -3.01 -11.79 -6.45
CA PRO A 13 -2.11 -12.95 -6.43
C PRO A 13 -0.65 -12.56 -6.67
N GLU A 14 -0.36 -11.64 -7.59
CA GLU A 14 1.01 -11.17 -7.84
C GLU A 14 1.58 -10.48 -6.60
N ILE A 15 0.81 -9.58 -5.99
CA ILE A 15 1.21 -8.94 -4.74
C ILE A 15 1.44 -10.01 -3.65
N GLY A 16 0.53 -10.98 -3.50
CA GLY A 16 0.71 -12.09 -2.56
C GLY A 16 2.03 -12.83 -2.72
N ARG A 17 2.39 -13.19 -3.96
CA ARG A 17 3.66 -13.83 -4.31
C ARG A 17 4.88 -13.00 -3.89
N GLU A 18 4.89 -11.71 -4.21
CA GLU A 18 5.99 -10.79 -3.86
C GLU A 18 6.12 -10.58 -2.34
N PHE A 19 5.00 -10.61 -1.63
CA PHE A 19 4.97 -10.50 -0.16
C PHE A 19 5.11 -11.86 0.51
N SER A 20 6.20 -12.58 0.20
CA SER A 20 6.54 -13.88 0.80
C SER A 20 5.52 -15.00 0.52
N ASN A 21 5.00 -15.08 -0.70
CA ASN A 21 3.99 -16.08 -1.10
C ASN A 21 2.73 -16.09 -0.21
N ARG A 22 2.33 -14.92 0.29
CA ARG A 22 1.07 -14.77 1.02
C ARG A 22 -0.12 -15.05 0.11
N ASP A 23 -1.16 -15.65 0.68
CA ASP A 23 -2.42 -15.86 -0.02
C ASP A 23 -3.05 -14.52 -0.43
N HIS A 24 -3.64 -14.46 -1.63
CA HIS A 24 -4.32 -13.27 -2.15
C HIS A 24 -5.40 -12.72 -1.18
N THR A 25 -6.06 -13.59 -0.41
CA THR A 25 -7.00 -13.20 0.66
C THR A 25 -6.32 -12.37 1.75
N THR A 26 -5.05 -12.66 2.09
CA THR A 26 -4.27 -11.84 3.03
C THR A 26 -4.09 -10.41 2.52
N ILE A 27 -3.92 -10.25 1.21
CA ILE A 27 -3.82 -8.94 0.57
C ILE A 27 -5.17 -8.21 0.66
N ILE A 28 -6.28 -8.91 0.40
CA ILE A 28 -7.64 -8.38 0.56
C ILE A 28 -7.86 -7.91 2.01
N HIS A 29 -7.52 -8.75 2.99
CA HIS A 29 -7.64 -8.41 4.41
C HIS A 29 -6.80 -7.18 4.77
N SER A 30 -5.54 -7.15 4.32
CA SER A 30 -4.64 -6.01 4.56
C SER A 30 -5.21 -4.70 4.01
N VAL A 31 -5.75 -4.72 2.79
CA VAL A 31 -6.35 -3.53 2.17
C VAL A 31 -7.58 -3.07 2.95
N LYS A 32 -8.50 -3.99 3.28
CA LYS A 32 -9.71 -3.67 4.06
C LYS A 32 -9.37 -3.11 5.45
N THR A 33 -8.35 -3.65 6.11
CA THR A 33 -7.91 -3.16 7.42
C THR A 33 -7.42 -1.72 7.34
N ILE A 34 -6.59 -1.39 6.35
CA ILE A 34 -6.06 -0.03 6.19
C ILE A 34 -7.16 0.96 5.81
N GLU A 35 -8.10 0.61 4.94
CA GLU A 35 -9.22 1.51 4.62
C GLU A 35 -10.08 1.83 5.85
N LYS A 36 -10.39 0.81 6.67
CA LYS A 36 -11.12 1.03 7.94
C LYS A 36 -10.36 1.89 8.94
N LEU A 37 -9.03 1.81 8.97
CA LEU A 37 -8.21 2.64 9.85
C LEU A 37 -8.18 4.09 9.36
N LYS A 38 -8.08 4.32 8.04
CA LYS A 38 -8.15 5.67 7.46
C LYS A 38 -9.44 6.40 7.78
N GLU A 39 -10.58 5.69 7.79
CA GLU A 39 -11.88 6.26 8.13
C GLU A 39 -11.97 6.74 9.58
N LYS A 40 -11.23 6.10 10.48
CA LYS A 40 -11.30 6.36 11.92
C LYS A 40 -10.20 7.27 12.43
N ASP A 41 -9.09 7.34 11.70
CA ASP A 41 -7.87 8.01 12.13
C ASP A 41 -7.33 8.95 11.01
N PRO A 42 -7.56 10.26 11.14
CA PRO A 42 -6.99 11.26 10.24
C PRO A 42 -5.46 11.27 10.23
N GLU A 43 -4.80 10.94 11.34
CA GLU A 43 -3.33 10.87 11.42
C GLU A 43 -2.81 9.72 10.57
N MET A 44 -3.46 8.56 10.62
CA MET A 44 -3.15 7.42 9.74
C MET A 44 -3.25 7.80 8.26
N THR A 45 -4.28 8.58 7.89
CA THR A 45 -4.42 9.07 6.51
C THR A 45 -3.26 9.99 6.11
N ASN A 46 -2.86 10.92 6.98
CA ASN A 46 -1.70 11.78 6.74
C ASN A 46 -0.41 10.98 6.60
N ASN A 47 -0.17 10.00 7.47
CA ASN A 47 1.02 9.15 7.42
C ASN A 47 1.08 8.33 6.11
N ILE A 48 -0.05 7.77 5.67
CA ILE A 48 -0.14 7.07 4.39
C ILE A 48 0.15 8.00 3.21
N ASN A 49 -0.39 9.22 3.22
CA ASN A 49 -0.15 10.21 2.18
C ASN A 49 1.32 10.65 2.15
N ASN A 50 1.94 10.85 3.32
CA ASN A 50 3.36 11.18 3.42
C ASN A 50 4.24 10.07 2.84
N LEU A 51 3.99 8.81 3.21
CA LEU A 51 4.72 7.66 2.65
C LEU A 51 4.49 7.52 1.14
N LYS A 52 3.26 7.73 0.68
CA LYS A 52 2.93 7.73 -0.76
C LYS A 52 3.74 8.77 -1.51
N ASN A 53 3.80 10.00 -0.99
CA ASN A 53 4.56 11.09 -1.59
C ASN A 53 6.06 10.77 -1.59
N GLN A 54 6.62 10.27 -0.49
CA GLN A 54 8.03 9.87 -0.45
C GLN A 54 8.36 8.83 -1.53
N ILE A 55 7.50 7.83 -1.76
CA ILE A 55 7.73 6.82 -2.79
C ILE A 55 7.66 7.41 -4.21
N LEU A 56 6.73 8.35 -4.47
CA LEU A 56 6.54 8.93 -5.79
C LEU A 56 7.60 9.98 -6.14
N TYR A 57 7.99 10.82 -5.17
CA TYR A 57 8.92 11.93 -5.36
C TYR A 57 10.39 11.57 -5.08
N ASN A 58 10.71 10.43 -4.44
CA ASN A 58 12.10 9.98 -4.34
C ASN A 58 12.74 9.71 -5.70
N ASN A 59 11.96 9.49 -6.75
CA ASN A 59 12.47 9.22 -8.10
C ASN A 59 12.93 10.49 -8.85
N GLU A 60 12.80 11.69 -8.29
CA GLU A 60 13.27 12.95 -8.92
C GLU A 60 14.68 13.36 -8.49
N ASN A 61 15.33 12.62 -7.58
CA ASN A 61 16.67 12.94 -7.05
C ASN A 61 17.80 12.02 -7.55
N GLU A 62 17.56 11.21 -8.59
CA GLU A 62 18.65 10.51 -9.30
C GLU A 62 19.15 11.43 -10.43
N ILE A 63 20.15 12.26 -10.11
CA ILE A 63 21.01 12.97 -11.08
C ILE A 63 22.12 12.04 -11.54
#